data_AF-A0A9K3HPY8-F1
#
_entry.id   AF-A0A9K3HPY8-F1
#
_cell.length_a   1.000
_cell.length_b   1.000
_cell.length_c   1.000
_cell.angle_alpha   90.00
_cell.angle_beta   90.00
_cell.angle_gamma   90.00
#
_symmetry.space_group_name_H-M   'P 1'
#
loop_
_entity.id
_entity.type
_entity.pdbx_description
1 polymer ?
#
loop_
_entity_poly.entity_id
_entity_poly.type
_entity_poly.pdbx_seq_one_letter_code
_entity_poly.pdbx_strand_id
1 'polypeptide(L)'
;MGLSICLPLLSNLTLEGVCGNVEVFNIVAPQLKNLTIRGSFASGHEYLISAPDLVYLLYRGYDLLQLYTDGFPSLEKVDISVFRPKDAHQVLYLLRQLHNVKSTLNLEIVEVIGSVYLMYSSL
;
A
#
# COMPACT_ATOMS: atom_id res chain seq x y z
N MET A 1 -18.30 -6.91 2.69
CA MET A 1 -18.48 -6.36 4.08
C MET A 1 -17.27 -5.50 4.42
N GLY A 2 -17.44 -4.41 5.17
CA GLY A 2 -16.33 -3.49 5.52
C GLY A 2 -16.00 -3.47 7.02
N LEU A 3 -14.73 -3.25 7.35
CA LEU A 3 -14.26 -2.99 8.71
C LEU A 3 -13.77 -1.54 8.80
N SER A 4 -14.27 -0.77 9.78
CA SER A 4 -13.82 0.60 10.03
C SER A 4 -13.08 0.68 11.36
N ILE A 5 -11.85 1.20 11.33
CA ILE A 5 -11.00 1.45 12.49
C ILE A 5 -10.88 2.97 12.64
N CYS A 6 -11.59 3.53 13.63
CA CYS A 6 -11.63 4.97 13.89
C CYS A 6 -11.03 5.25 15.27
N LEU A 7 -9.71 5.44 15.34
CA LEU A 7 -8.97 5.57 16.60
C LEU A 7 -8.07 6.82 16.55
N PRO A 8 -8.58 8.00 16.99
CA PRO A 8 -7.90 9.28 16.79
C PRO A 8 -6.51 9.39 17.41
N LEU A 9 -6.29 8.69 18.53
CA LEU A 9 -5.04 8.72 19.30
C LEU A 9 -4.11 7.55 18.97
N LEU A 10 -4.49 6.68 18.03
CA LEU A 10 -3.69 5.52 17.67
C LEU A 10 -2.45 5.97 16.89
N SER A 11 -1.26 5.65 17.42
CA SER A 11 0.02 6.01 16.80
C SER A 11 0.65 4.88 15.99
N ASN A 12 0.24 3.63 16.24
CA ASN A 12 0.77 2.44 15.58
C ASN A 12 -0.37 1.45 15.32
N LEU A 13 -0.43 0.90 14.11
CA LEU A 13 -1.40 -0.12 13.74
C LEU A 13 -0.70 -1.24 12.97
N THR A 14 -0.96 -2.47 13.40
CA THR A 14 -0.55 -3.68 12.68
C THR A 14 -1.79 -4.49 12.34
N LEU A 15 -1.99 -4.76 11.05
CA LEU A 15 -2.99 -5.68 10.54
C LEU A 15 -2.25 -6.92 10.05
N GLU A 16 -2.39 -8.02 10.79
CA GLU A 16 -1.76 -9.31 10.46
C GLU A 16 -2.83 -10.39 10.28
N GLY A 17 -2.61 -11.28 9.30
CA GLY A 17 -3.44 -12.47 9.15
C GLY A 17 -4.90 -12.15 8.85
N VAL A 18 -5.14 -11.05 8.13
CA VAL A 18 -6.46 -10.66 7.66
C VAL A 18 -7.03 -11.83 6.85
N CYS A 19 -7.97 -12.54 7.45
CA CYS A 19 -8.63 -13.73 6.93
C CYS A 19 -10.13 -13.55 7.16
N GLY A 20 -10.93 -13.62 6.10
CA GLY A 20 -12.39 -13.48 6.17
C GLY A 20 -12.97 -12.63 5.05
N ASN A 21 -14.30 -12.50 5.04
CA ASN A 21 -15.06 -11.80 3.98
C ASN A 21 -15.04 -10.26 4.11
N VAL A 22 -14.01 -9.71 4.75
CA VAL A 22 -13.85 -8.25 4.84
C VAL A 22 -13.19 -7.78 3.56
N GLU A 23 -13.94 -7.10 2.71
CA GLU A 23 -13.47 -6.62 1.41
C GLU A 23 -12.80 -5.25 1.55
N VAL A 24 -13.26 -4.43 2.51
CA VAL A 24 -12.81 -3.04 2.66
C VAL A 24 -12.35 -2.76 4.08
N PHE A 25 -11.15 -2.21 4.22
CA PHE A 25 -10.58 -1.70 5.47
C PHE A 25 -10.55 -0.17 5.43
N ASN A 26 -11.38 0.47 6.24
CA ASN A 26 -11.36 1.92 6.42
C ASN A 26 -10.60 2.28 7.70
N ILE A 27 -9.45 2.95 7.58
CA ILE A 27 -8.57 3.29 8.68
C ILE A 27 -8.55 4.81 8.82
N VAL A 28 -9.23 5.33 9.84
CA VAL A 28 -9.27 6.76 10.15
C VAL A 28 -8.54 6.99 11.47
N ALA A 29 -7.28 7.39 11.37
CA ALA A 29 -6.39 7.54 12.52
C ALA A 29 -5.45 8.73 12.29
N PRO A 30 -5.90 9.97 12.62
CA PRO A 30 -5.14 11.19 12.36
C PRO A 30 -3.71 11.20 12.91
N GLN A 31 -3.48 10.62 14.09
CA GLN A 31 -2.16 10.59 14.74
C GLN A 31 -1.35 9.32 14.44
N LEU A 32 -1.80 8.49 13.49
CA LEU A 32 -1.14 7.24 13.14
C LEU A 32 0.19 7.53 12.44
N LYS A 33 1.29 7.06 13.05
CA LYS A 33 2.65 7.25 12.53
C LYS A 33 3.18 6.02 11.82
N ASN A 34 2.82 4.82 12.28
CA ASN A 34 3.29 3.57 11.71
C ASN A 34 2.12 2.66 11.37
N LEU A 35 2.04 2.26 10.10
CA LEU A 35 1.06 1.30 9.60
C LEU A 35 1.78 0.09 9.02
N THR A 36 1.48 -1.07 9.57
CA THR A 36 1.93 -2.36 9.06
C THR A 36 0.73 -3.17 8.59
N ILE A 37 0.72 -3.53 7.32
CA ILE A 37 -0.29 -4.40 6.74
C ILE A 37 0.42 -5.63 6.19
N ARG A 38 0.14 -6.78 6.80
CA ARG A 38 0.65 -8.09 6.42
C ARG A 38 -0.56 -8.99 6.21
N GLY A 39 -1.09 -8.93 5.00
CA GLY A 39 -2.25 -9.75 4.64
C GLY A 39 -1.87 -11.22 4.56
N SER A 40 -2.83 -12.08 4.89
CA SER A 40 -2.80 -13.42 4.33
C SER A 40 -2.98 -13.31 2.81
N PHE A 41 -2.63 -14.38 2.11
CA PHE A 41 -2.68 -14.55 0.67
C PHE A 41 -4.05 -14.37 -0.03
N ALA A 42 -5.04 -13.77 0.65
CA ALA A 42 -6.31 -13.42 0.07
C ALA A 42 -6.19 -12.18 -0.85
N SER A 43 -6.89 -12.24 -1.98
CA SER A 43 -6.93 -11.19 -3.01
C SER A 43 -8.23 -10.40 -2.90
N GLY A 44 -8.22 -9.16 -3.38
CA GLY A 44 -9.42 -8.31 -3.48
C GLY A 44 -9.75 -7.47 -2.24
N HIS A 45 -8.77 -7.18 -1.39
CA HIS A 45 -8.96 -6.27 -0.26
C HIS A 45 -8.62 -4.82 -0.62
N GLU A 46 -9.50 -3.89 -0.27
CA GLU A 46 -9.32 -2.44 -0.43
C GLU A 46 -8.95 -1.80 0.91
N TYR A 47 -8.01 -0.84 0.90
CA TYR A 47 -7.56 -0.12 2.09
C TYR A 47 -7.76 1.38 1.90
N LEU A 48 -8.75 1.95 2.59
CA LEU A 48 -9.00 3.38 2.65
C LEU A 48 -8.29 3.94 3.88
N ILE A 49 -7.21 4.70 3.69
CA ILE A 49 -6.35 5.15 4.80
C ILE A 49 -6.43 6.67 4.94
N SER A 50 -6.96 7.15 6.05
CA SER A 50 -6.93 8.57 6.45
C SER A 50 -6.00 8.72 7.64
N ALA A 51 -4.70 8.93 7.34
CA ALA A 51 -3.61 9.06 8.32
C ALA A 51 -2.60 10.14 7.85
N PRO A 52 -2.90 11.45 8.01
CA PRO A 52 -2.05 12.54 7.55
C PRO A 52 -0.66 12.56 8.21
N ASP A 53 -0.54 12.06 9.45
CA ASP A 53 0.71 12.00 10.20
C ASP A 53 1.49 10.69 9.96
N LEU A 54 1.11 9.89 8.96
CA LEU A 54 1.75 8.62 8.68
C LEU A 54 3.19 8.84 8.20
N VAL A 55 4.16 8.30 8.96
CA VAL A 55 5.60 8.41 8.69
C VAL A 55 6.15 7.15 8.03
N TYR A 56 5.61 5.99 8.41
CA TYR A 56 6.08 4.70 7.92
C TYR A 56 4.92 3.78 7.52
N LEU A 57 5.03 3.21 6.32
CA LEU A 57 4.11 2.20 5.80
C LEU A 57 4.90 0.94 5.41
N LEU A 58 4.50 -0.20 5.98
CA LEU A 58 4.91 -1.51 5.50
C LEU A 58 3.68 -2.23 4.94
N TYR A 59 3.77 -2.67 3.69
CA TYR A 59 2.74 -3.47 3.04
C TYR A 59 3.32 -4.74 2.44
N ARG A 60 2.71 -5.88 2.76
CA ARG A 60 2.99 -7.18 2.12
C ARG A 60 1.69 -7.87 1.77
N GLY A 61 1.47 -8.14 0.47
CA GLY A 61 0.23 -8.76 -0.02
C GLY A 61 0.34 -9.30 -1.44
N TYR A 62 -0.72 -9.97 -1.92
CA TYR A 62 -0.78 -10.47 -3.30
C TYR A 62 -1.14 -9.39 -4.31
N ASP A 63 -2.10 -8.55 -3.97
CA ASP A 63 -2.56 -7.45 -4.82
C ASP A 63 -1.87 -6.15 -4.44
N LEU A 64 -1.92 -5.19 -5.36
CA LEU A 64 -1.36 -3.88 -5.14
C LEU A 64 -2.18 -3.11 -4.10
N LEU A 65 -1.48 -2.44 -3.18
CA LEU A 65 -2.13 -1.50 -2.26
C LEU A 65 -2.62 -0.28 -3.06
N GLN A 66 -3.93 -0.06 -3.05
CA GLN A 66 -4.52 1.17 -3.60
C GLN A 66 -4.62 2.21 -2.49
N LEU A 67 -3.97 3.35 -2.67
CA LEU A 67 -3.95 4.45 -1.72
C LEU A 67 -4.92 5.53 -2.19
N TYR A 68 -6.06 5.65 -1.52
CA TYR A 68 -7.12 6.62 -1.84
C TYR A 68 -7.07 7.86 -0.96
N THR A 69 -5.91 8.51 -0.91
CA THR A 69 -5.66 9.65 -0.01
C THR A 69 -5.20 10.85 -0.82
N ASP A 70 -5.37 12.06 -0.27
CA ASP A 70 -4.77 13.30 -0.79
C ASP A 70 -3.25 13.36 -0.54
N GLY A 71 -2.58 12.21 -0.69
CA GLY A 71 -1.18 11.99 -0.36
C GLY A 71 -0.96 11.65 1.11
N PHE A 72 0.32 11.42 1.44
CA PHE A 72 0.80 11.27 2.80
C PHE A 72 1.93 12.29 3.01
N PRO A 73 1.59 13.52 3.44
CA PRO A 73 2.57 14.62 3.48
C PRO A 73 3.72 14.36 4.45
N SER A 74 3.50 13.50 5.45
CA SER A 74 4.47 13.15 6.48
C SER A 74 5.22 11.85 6.20
N LEU A 75 4.95 11.17 5.08
CA LEU A 75 5.47 9.83 4.82
C LEU A 75 6.94 9.90 4.41
N GLU A 76 7.80 9.33 5.24
CA GLU A 76 9.24 9.36 5.04
C GLU A 76 9.74 8.06 4.39
N LYS A 77 9.12 6.93 4.76
CA LYS A 77 9.56 5.61 4.33
C LYS A 77 8.41 4.67 4.00
N VAL A 78 8.58 3.93 2.92
CA VAL A 78 7.64 2.88 2.49
C VAL A 78 8.41 1.59 2.18
N ASP A 79 7.89 0.47 2.67
CA ASP A 79 8.33 -0.88 2.29
C ASP A 79 7.13 -1.63 1.69
N ILE A 80 7.13 -1.81 0.36
CA ILE A 80 6.06 -2.50 -0.37
C ILE A 80 6.60 -3.78 -0.99
N SER A 81 5.93 -4.88 -0.68
CA SER A 81 6.12 -6.16 -1.36
C SER A 81 4.79 -6.68 -1.89
N VAL A 82 4.73 -6.90 -3.21
CA VAL A 82 3.57 -7.47 -3.92
C VAL A 82 4.01 -8.72 -4.63
N PHE A 83 3.39 -9.87 -4.34
CA PHE A 83 3.84 -11.16 -4.88
C PHE A 83 3.43 -11.38 -6.36
N ARG A 84 2.30 -10.83 -6.80
CA ARG A 84 1.80 -11.01 -8.18
C ARG A 84 1.17 -9.72 -8.71
N PRO A 85 1.94 -8.65 -8.93
CA PRO A 85 1.43 -7.45 -9.56
C PRO A 85 0.91 -7.78 -10.97
N LYS A 86 -0.41 -7.71 -11.16
CA LYS A 86 -1.07 -8.08 -12.44
C LYS A 86 -1.13 -6.92 -13.43
N ASP A 87 -1.05 -5.68 -12.95
CA ASP A 87 -1.27 -4.48 -13.74
C ASP A 87 -0.12 -3.48 -13.52
N ALA A 88 0.69 -3.32 -14.56
CA ALA A 88 1.79 -2.37 -14.61
C ALA A 88 1.35 -0.91 -14.41
N HIS A 89 0.18 -0.52 -14.92
CA HIS A 89 -0.31 0.84 -14.79
C HIS A 89 -0.64 1.17 -13.34
N GLN A 90 -1.21 0.22 -12.61
CA GLN A 90 -1.48 0.37 -11.18
C GLN A 90 -0.17 0.49 -10.39
N VAL A 91 0.83 -0.34 -10.71
CA VAL A 91 2.18 -0.24 -10.09
C VAL A 91 2.77 1.15 -10.33
N LEU A 92 2.76 1.64 -11.57
CA LEU A 92 3.26 2.99 -11.89
C LEU A 92 2.47 4.09 -11.19
N TYR A 93 1.16 3.94 -11.06
CA TYR A 93 0.30 4.88 -10.33
C TYR A 93 0.69 4.96 -8.86
N LEU A 94 0.85 3.81 -8.19
CA LEU A 94 1.31 3.74 -6.80
C LEU A 94 2.68 4.41 -6.61
N LEU A 95 3.63 4.15 -7.52
CA LEU A 95 4.96 4.76 -7.47
C LEU A 95 4.91 6.28 -7.65
N ARG A 96 4.01 6.80 -8.50
CA ARG A 96 3.80 8.25 -8.63
C ARG A 96 3.29 8.85 -7.32
N GLN A 97 2.38 8.18 -6.62
CA GLN A 97 1.91 8.63 -5.31
C GLN A 97 3.03 8.68 -4.26
N LEU A 98 4.06 7.83 -4.42
CA LEU A 98 5.17 7.69 -3.48
C LEU A 98 6.48 8.35 -3.95
N HIS A 99 6.45 9.16 -5.02
CA HIS A 99 7.66 9.59 -5.72
C HIS A 99 8.67 10.40 -4.87
N ASN A 100 8.23 11.06 -3.81
CA ASN A 100 9.10 11.83 -2.91
C ASN A 100 9.48 11.08 -1.62
N VAL A 101 9.08 9.81 -1.51
CA VAL A 101 9.22 9.01 -0.30
C VAL A 101 10.35 8.01 -0.49
N LYS A 102 11.14 7.75 0.56
CA LYS A 102 12.15 6.70 0.50
C LYS A 102 11.48 5.33 0.43
N SER A 103 11.41 4.75 -0.76
CA SER A 103 10.75 3.47 -1.00
C SER A 103 11.73 2.31 -1.13
N THR A 104 11.41 1.19 -0.46
CA THR A 104 11.93 -0.14 -0.78
C THR A 104 10.83 -0.93 -1.48
N LEU A 105 11.14 -1.54 -2.62
CA LEU A 105 10.23 -2.36 -3.43
C LEU A 105 10.78 -3.79 -3.51
N ASN A 106 9.90 -4.79 -3.58
CA ASN A 106 10.33 -6.16 -3.87
C ASN A 106 10.63 -6.40 -5.36
N LEU A 107 11.31 -7.51 -5.63
CA LEU A 107 11.81 -7.85 -6.97
C LEU A 107 10.68 -7.99 -8.00
N GLU A 108 9.55 -8.59 -7.63
CA GLU A 108 8.42 -8.77 -8.55
C GLU A 108 7.85 -7.43 -9.06
N ILE A 109 7.89 -6.37 -8.23
CA ILE A 109 7.52 -5.01 -8.68
C ILE A 109 8.55 -4.46 -9.66
N VAL A 110 9.84 -4.67 -9.38
CA VAL A 110 10.94 -4.23 -10.25
C VAL A 110 10.89 -4.92 -11.61
N GLU A 111 10.58 -6.21 -11.65
CA GLU A 111 10.44 -6.99 -12.88
C GLU A 111 9.29 -6.48 -13.77
N VAL A 112 8.14 -6.15 -13.17
CA VAL A 112 7.02 -5.55 -13.92
C VAL A 112 7.42 -4.19 -14.51
N ILE A 113 8.10 -3.34 -13.73
CA ILE A 113 8.58 -2.03 -14.23
C ILE A 113 9.57 -2.23 -15.37
N GLY A 114 10.54 -3.14 -15.22
CA GLY A 114 11.53 -3.45 -16.25
C GLY A 114 10.89 -3.94 -17.54
N SER A 115 9.89 -4.82 -17.44
CA SER A 115 9.16 -5.34 -18.60
C SER A 115 8.42 -4.25 -19.38
N VAL A 116 7.81 -3.30 -18.67
CA VAL A 116 7.12 -2.16 -19.27
C VAL A 116 8.11 -1.22 -19.95
N TYR A 117 9.20 -0.88 -19.26
CA TYR A 117 10.25 -0.03 -19.82
C TYR A 117 10.83 -0.62 -21.11
N LEU A 118 11.15 -1.92 -21.11
CA LEU A 118 11.66 -2.63 -22.28
C LEU A 118 10.70 -2.55 -23.46
N MET A 119 9.39 -2.76 -23.25
CA MET A 119 8.39 -2.62 -24.33
C MET A 119 8.41 -1.23 -24.97
N TYR A 120 8.46 -0.16 -24.17
CA TYR A 120 8.44 1.21 -24.70
C TYR A 120 9.78 1.64 -25.30
N SER A 121 10.90 1.07 -24.88
CA SER A 121 12.22 1.33 -25.47
C SER A 121 12.51 0.55 -26.75
N SER A 122 11.62 -0.38 -27.13
CA SER A 122 11.74 -1.21 -28.34
C SER A 122 10.89 -0.70 -29.52
N LEU A 123 10.26 0.47 -29.37
CA LEU A 123 9.43 1.18 -30.36
C LEU A 123 10.17 2.43 -30.86
#